data_AF-A0A4V1A6W4-F1
#
_entry.id   AF-A0A4V1A6W4-F1
#
_cell.length_a   1.000
_cell.length_b   1.000
_cell.length_c   1.000
_cell.angle_alpha   90.00
_cell.angle_beta   90.00
_cell.angle_gamma   90.00
#
_symmetry.space_group_name_H-M   'P 1'
#
loop_
_entity.id
_entity.type
_entity.pdbx_description
1 polymer ?
#
loop_
_entity_poly.entity_id
_entity_poly.type
_entity_poly.pdbx_seq_one_letter_code
_entity_poly.pdbx_strand_id
1 'polypeptide(L)'
;MEDNRNYSSVFSAIQDAADSFQKFNGPINETTDFYAYNQFLRSAIIEFNVKNNCGYTPEVVLERWGEEVEKELESFMENDDMRFMNEALKNWDNLKKTQS
;
A
#
# COMPACT_ATOMS: atom_id res chain seq x y z
N MET A 1 -1.24 13.21 18.62
CA MET A 1 -2.64 12.76 18.67
C MET A 1 -2.70 11.54 17.78
N GLU A 2 -2.97 10.36 18.34
CA GLU A 2 -3.20 9.16 17.52
C GLU A 2 -4.52 9.34 16.76
N ASP A 3 -4.47 9.14 15.45
CA ASP A 3 -5.62 9.22 14.57
C ASP A 3 -6.45 7.94 14.74
N ASN A 4 -7.54 8.01 15.49
CA ASN A 4 -8.38 6.87 15.87
C ASN A 4 -9.41 6.50 14.77
N ARG A 5 -9.14 6.87 13.51
CA ARG A 5 -9.99 6.56 12.36
C ARG A 5 -9.92 5.07 12.02
N ASN A 6 -11.03 4.50 11.54
CA ASN A 6 -11.06 3.12 11.06
C ASN A 6 -10.53 3.06 9.62
N TYR A 7 -9.30 2.58 9.46
CA TYR A 7 -8.63 2.49 8.16
C TYR A 7 -8.98 1.25 7.35
N SER A 8 -9.68 0.26 7.92
CA SER A 8 -9.92 -1.04 7.27
C SER A 8 -10.58 -0.90 5.88
N SER A 9 -11.57 -0.02 5.75
CA SER A 9 -12.29 0.18 4.49
C SER A 9 -11.48 0.89 3.41
N VAL A 10 -10.62 1.85 3.79
CA VAL A 10 -9.73 2.53 2.84
C VAL A 10 -8.54 1.63 2.47
N PHE A 11 -8.08 0.77 3.38
CA PHE A 11 -7.07 -0.24 3.07
C PHE A 11 -7.56 -1.27 2.06
N SER A 12 -8.81 -1.74 2.17
CA SER A 12 -9.39 -2.60 1.13
C SER A 12 -9.42 -1.91 -0.24
N ALA A 13 -9.76 -0.61 -0.28
CA ALA A 13 -9.74 0.15 -1.54
C ALA A 13 -8.32 0.30 -2.12
N ILE A 14 -7.30 0.45 -1.27
CA ILE A 14 -5.89 0.48 -1.69
C ILE A 14 -5.46 -0.88 -2.22
N GLN A 15 -5.83 -1.97 -1.54
CA GLN A 15 -5.52 -3.33 -1.99
C GLN A 15 -6.15 -3.63 -3.35
N ASP A 16 -7.43 -3.29 -3.54
CA ASP A 16 -8.14 -3.45 -4.82
C ASP A 16 -7.44 -2.66 -5.95
N ALA A 17 -6.94 -1.46 -5.63
CA ALA A 17 -6.17 -0.64 -6.57
C ALA A 17 -4.79 -1.27 -6.87
N ALA A 18 -4.11 -1.81 -5.87
CA ALA A 18 -2.84 -2.50 -6.05
C ALA A 18 -2.96 -3.73 -6.95
N ASP A 19 -4.00 -4.54 -6.73
CA ASP A 19 -4.29 -5.72 -7.52
C ASP A 19 -4.68 -5.35 -8.96
N SER A 20 -5.47 -4.28 -9.12
CA SER A 20 -5.84 -3.74 -10.43
C SER A 20 -4.61 -3.25 -11.20
N PHE A 21 -3.71 -2.51 -10.55
CA PHE A 21 -2.48 -2.05 -11.18
C PHE A 21 -1.64 -3.23 -11.68
N GLN A 22 -1.47 -4.26 -10.85
CA GLN A 22 -0.71 -5.46 -11.22
C GLN A 22 -1.34 -6.24 -12.37
N LYS A 23 -2.68 -6.29 -12.42
CA LYS A 23 -3.39 -6.92 -13.53
C LYS A 23 -3.14 -6.23 -14.87
N PHE A 24 -2.97 -4.90 -14.88
CA PHE A 24 -2.74 -4.13 -16.10
C PHE A 24 -1.25 -3.97 -16.46
N ASN A 25 -0.37 -3.87 -15.48
CA ASN A 25 1.04 -3.54 -15.67
C ASN A 25 2.00 -4.71 -15.40
N GLY A 26 1.48 -5.83 -14.91
CA GLY A 26 2.26 -6.98 -14.45
C GLY A 26 2.66 -6.89 -12.97
N PRO A 27 3.35 -7.91 -12.44
CA PRO A 27 3.75 -7.97 -11.03
C PRO A 27 4.61 -6.78 -10.60
N ILE A 28 4.42 -6.31 -9.36
CA ILE A 28 5.31 -5.30 -8.77
C ILE A 28 6.65 -5.96 -8.43
N ASN A 29 7.74 -5.42 -8.95
CA ASN A 29 9.12 -5.84 -8.66
C ASN A 29 10.07 -4.63 -8.79
N GLU A 30 11.38 -4.85 -8.64
CA GLU A 30 12.39 -3.78 -8.67
C GLU A 30 12.41 -2.92 -9.94
N THR A 31 11.87 -3.41 -11.06
CA THR A 31 11.80 -2.69 -12.33
C THR A 31 10.48 -1.94 -12.53
N THR A 32 9.53 -2.10 -11.62
CA THR A 32 8.22 -1.44 -11.69
C THR A 32 8.37 0.07 -11.54
N ASP A 33 7.57 0.82 -12.29
CA ASP A 33 7.42 2.25 -12.09
C ASP A 33 6.66 2.52 -10.78
N PHE A 34 7.41 2.58 -9.67
CA PHE A 34 6.86 2.85 -8.35
C PHE A 34 6.24 4.24 -8.23
N TYR A 35 6.62 5.19 -9.07
CA TYR A 35 6.00 6.51 -9.09
C TYR A 35 4.58 6.41 -9.65
N ALA A 36 4.41 5.77 -10.81
CA ALA A 36 3.09 5.51 -11.38
C ALA A 36 2.22 4.67 -10.43
N TYR A 37 2.80 3.65 -9.80
CA TYR A 37 2.12 2.83 -8.80
C TYR A 37 1.63 3.67 -7.61
N ASN A 38 2.50 4.52 -7.02
CA ASN A 38 2.14 5.42 -5.92
C ASN A 38 0.99 6.35 -6.29
N GLN A 39 1.04 6.98 -7.48
CA GLN A 39 -0.03 7.86 -7.95
C GLN A 39 -1.36 7.13 -8.13
N PHE A 40 -1.31 5.86 -8.55
CA PHE A 40 -2.49 5.03 -8.69
C PHE A 40 -3.16 4.77 -7.33
N LEU A 41 -2.38 4.40 -6.31
CA LEU A 41 -2.90 4.17 -4.96
C LEU A 41 -3.45 5.47 -4.33
N ARG A 42 -2.75 6.60 -4.52
CA ARG A 42 -3.22 7.93 -4.08
C ARG A 42 -4.58 8.29 -4.69
N SER A 43 -4.76 8.01 -5.97
CA SER A 43 -6.03 8.26 -6.67
C SER A 43 -7.17 7.44 -6.06
N ALA A 44 -6.92 6.17 -5.72
CA ALA A 44 -7.92 5.33 -5.06
C ALA A 44 -8.37 5.91 -3.70
N ILE A 45 -7.46 6.48 -2.92
CA ILE A 45 -7.78 7.13 -1.65
C ILE A 45 -8.61 8.40 -1.87
N ILE A 46 -8.26 9.20 -2.87
CA ILE A 46 -9.02 10.41 -3.24
C ILE A 46 -10.44 10.04 -3.69
N GLU A 47 -10.59 9.02 -4.53
CA GLU A 47 -11.90 8.52 -4.96
C GLU A 47 -12.71 7.97 -3.78
N PHE A 48 -12.07 7.23 -2.87
CA PHE A 48 -12.70 6.75 -1.64
C PHE A 48 -13.21 7.91 -0.78
N ASN A 49 -12.41 8.97 -0.64
CA ASN A 49 -12.79 10.19 0.07
C ASN A 49 -14.03 10.84 -0.52
N VAL A 50 -14.06 11.02 -1.84
CA VAL A 50 -15.21 11.61 -2.56
C VAL A 50 -16.45 10.75 -2.41
N LYS A 51 -16.33 9.43 -2.60
CA LYS A 51 -17.47 8.49 -2.55
C LYS A 51 -18.09 8.38 -1.16
N ASN A 52 -17.26 8.39 -0.11
CA ASN A 52 -17.71 8.16 1.27
C ASN A 52 -17.81 9.45 2.09
N ASN A 53 -17.57 10.62 1.47
CA ASN A 53 -17.52 11.93 2.13
C ASN A 53 -16.61 11.92 3.36
N CYS A 54 -15.38 11.45 3.19
CA CYS A 54 -14.35 11.41 4.24
C CYS A 54 -13.11 12.20 3.84
N GLY A 55 -12.22 12.44 4.81
CA GLY A 55 -11.07 13.34 4.68
C GLY A 55 -9.74 12.65 5.00
N TYR A 56 -9.52 11.46 4.47
CA TYR A 56 -8.23 10.78 4.63
C TYR A 56 -7.14 11.49 3.84
N THR A 57 -5.99 11.72 4.46
CA THR A 57 -4.81 12.24 3.76
C THR A 57 -4.08 11.07 3.10
N PRO A 58 -3.88 11.06 1.77
CA PRO A 58 -3.28 9.92 1.07
C PRO A 58 -1.93 9.48 1.64
N GLU A 59 -1.06 10.43 1.99
CA GLU A 59 0.25 10.17 2.59
C GLU A 59 0.13 9.35 3.88
N VAL A 60 -0.73 9.81 4.79
CA VAL A 60 -0.94 9.15 6.10
C VAL A 60 -1.54 7.77 5.92
N VAL A 61 -2.52 7.61 5.01
CA VAL A 61 -3.13 6.29 4.79
C VAL A 61 -2.12 5.32 4.19
N LEU A 62 -1.31 5.75 3.22
CA LEU A 62 -0.33 4.88 2.60
C LEU A 62 0.76 4.46 3.58
N GLU A 63 1.24 5.38 4.42
CA GLU A 63 2.16 5.07 5.51
C GLU A 63 1.56 4.01 6.45
N ARG A 64 0.33 4.21 6.92
CA ARG A 64 -0.37 3.26 7.79
C ARG A 64 -0.64 1.91 7.12
N TRP A 65 -0.98 1.91 5.84
CA TRP A 65 -1.22 0.68 5.09
C TRP A 65 0.08 -0.12 4.97
N GLY A 66 1.20 0.54 4.68
CA GLY A 66 2.48 -0.12 4.63
C GLY A 66 2.98 -0.63 5.99
N GLU A 67 2.68 0.06 7.10
CA GLU A 67 2.90 -0.48 8.45
C GLU A 67 2.14 -1.79 8.67
N GLU A 68 0.90 -1.91 8.19
CA GLU A 68 0.12 -3.17 8.29
C GLU A 68 0.70 -4.26 7.39
N VAL A 69 1.11 -3.92 6.16
CA VAL A 69 1.81 -4.87 5.27
C VAL A 69 3.11 -5.37 5.92
N GLU A 70 3.89 -4.48 6.54
CA GLU A 70 5.11 -4.86 7.27
C GLU A 70 4.80 -5.80 8.45
N LYS A 71 3.77 -5.52 9.26
CA LYS A 71 3.36 -6.39 10.38
C LYS A 71 2.88 -7.77 9.90
N GLU A 72 2.06 -7.81 8.84
CA GLU A 72 1.62 -9.07 8.26
C GLU A 72 2.83 -9.89 7.79
N LEU A 73 3.77 -9.26 7.09
CA LEU A 73 5.03 -9.90 6.65
C LEU A 73 5.87 -10.38 7.84
N GLU A 74 6.06 -9.57 8.89
CA GLU A 74 6.77 -9.98 10.11
C GLU A 74 6.13 -11.21 10.76
N SER A 75 4.80 -11.30 10.78
CA SER A 75 4.09 -12.48 11.31
C SER A 75 4.34 -13.75 10.49
N PHE A 76 4.58 -13.62 9.18
CA PHE A 76 4.98 -14.72 8.31
C PHE A 76 6.47 -15.06 8.46
N MET A 77 7.33 -14.10 8.83
CA MET A 77 8.77 -14.33 9.11
C MET A 77 9.01 -15.21 10.34
N GLU A 78 8.07 -15.24 11.28
CA GLU A 78 8.10 -16.19 12.40
C GLU A 78 7.84 -17.66 11.96
N ASN A 79 7.45 -17.90 10.70
CA ASN A 79 7.20 -19.22 10.12
C ASN A 79 8.19 -19.56 8.98
N ASP A 80 9.49 -19.69 9.25
CA ASP A 80 10.59 -20.34 8.45
C ASP A 80 10.68 -20.22 6.89
N ASP A 81 9.77 -19.53 6.20
CA ASP A 81 9.65 -19.51 4.73
C ASP A 81 10.04 -18.13 4.17
N MET A 82 11.31 -17.77 4.41
CA MET A 82 11.88 -16.43 4.16
C MET A 82 11.96 -15.97 2.68
N ARG A 83 11.60 -16.80 1.68
CA ARG A 83 11.96 -16.50 0.28
C ARG A 83 10.99 -15.58 -0.46
N PHE A 84 9.72 -15.54 -0.08
CA PHE A 84 8.71 -14.70 -0.75
C PHE A 84 8.64 -13.26 -0.21
N MET A 85 9.11 -13.02 1.02
CA MET A 85 8.92 -11.72 1.69
C MET A 85 9.93 -10.64 1.32
N ASN A 86 11.06 -11.02 0.74
CA ASN A 86 12.09 -10.08 0.31
C ASN A 86 11.58 -9.13 -0.80
N GLU A 87 10.66 -9.59 -1.65
CA GLU A 87 10.13 -8.79 -2.76
C GLU A 87 9.09 -7.79 -2.29
N ALA A 88 8.15 -8.20 -1.41
CA ALA A 88 7.15 -7.30 -0.85
C ALA A 88 7.76 -6.15 -0.03
N LEU A 89 8.75 -6.45 0.83
CA LEU A 89 9.47 -5.42 1.60
C LEU A 89 10.26 -4.47 0.70
N LYS A 90 10.94 -4.98 -0.33
CA LYS A 90 11.64 -4.15 -1.32
C LYS A 90 10.70 -3.24 -2.09
N ASN A 91 9.54 -3.77 -2.50
CA ASN A 91 8.52 -3.00 -3.20
C ASN A 91 7.97 -1.88 -2.32
N TRP A 92 7.74 -2.17 -1.03
CA TRP A 92 7.33 -1.17 -0.06
C TRP A 92 8.42 -0.11 0.19
N ASP A 93 9.68 -0.50 0.34
CA ASP A 93 10.80 0.43 0.47
C ASP A 93 10.96 1.35 -0.75
N ASN A 94 10.80 0.79 -1.95
CA ASN A 94 10.80 1.58 -3.19
C ASN A 94 9.60 2.53 -3.26
N LEU A 95 8.42 2.10 -2.82
CA LEU A 95 7.24 2.96 -2.74
C LEU A 95 7.49 4.15 -1.79
N LYS A 96 8.04 3.91 -0.59
CA LYS A 96 8.40 4.96 0.38
C LYS A 96 9.32 6.03 -0.22
N LYS A 97 10.32 5.64 -1.02
CA LYS A 97 11.24 6.58 -1.69
C LYS A 97 10.56 7.52 -2.68
N THR A 98 9.40 7.13 -3.24
CA THR A 98 8.64 7.99 -4.17
C THR A 98 7.73 9.01 -3.47
N GLN A 99 7.64 8.95 -2.14
CA GLN A 99 6.80 9.84 -1.34
C GLN A 99 7.57 11.02 -0.73
N SER A 100 8.91 11.00 -0.79
CA SER A 100 9.83 12.06 -0.35
C SER A 100 10.00 13.15 -1.40
#